data_AF-A0A818R6L5-F1
#
_entry.id   AF-A0A818R6L5-F1
#
_cell.length_a   1.000
_cell.length_b   1.000
_cell.length_c   1.000
_cell.angle_alpha   90.00
_cell.angle_beta   90.00
_cell.angle_gamma   90.00
#
_symmetry.space_group_name_H-M   'P 1'
#
loop_
_entity.id
_entity.type
_entity.pdbx_description
1 polymer ?
#
loop_
_entity_poly.entity_id
_entity_poly.type
_entity_poly.pdbx_seq_one_letter_code
_entity_poly.pdbx_strand_id
1 'polypeptide(L)'
;MGGYRERKELFVSNLNGTNLYEVGSVMINTCATYFLCQILKSFISLSNIKKFSINNFLFENFLIIIPLIFICTILSSLSYLFHFILWLIGFLIYFTKTNSTIKSIQINNNKSYSYIIELFRGQILISTCISILAVDFSIYPRRYAKTENYGYSIMDLGVGLFAIAHGTVSSEVRNKEINFKELFLENLILFLLGLIRFISIKYFSYIEHISEYGIHWNFFLTLCFMKLIGHCLLKITKNILLLIILILIFHEFILLKYFQYDNYLILSNNLRKNFFDANREGIFSLGGYVCLYLIGISLGKFIINNEYKQKFQQIGITCFILMIILCTISYNPSRKLCNLSYISSTTGLACMCLGCFSIIQWLLLRKGYLTESILIKNVNQKSLDTFLLANVLTGIVNLNINTIDTSDFISLFIIIIYMFIVTIYSYFSPSLIKLIMKNLK
;
A
#
# COMPACT_ATOMS: atom_id res chain seq x y z
N MET A 1 9.16 30.14 -15.96
CA MET A 1 9.12 28.91 -15.12
C MET A 1 8.23 29.03 -13.89
N GLY A 2 8.08 30.21 -13.26
CA GLY A 2 7.19 30.40 -12.08
C GLY A 2 5.73 29.96 -12.31
N GLY A 3 5.11 30.38 -13.41
CA GLY A 3 3.68 30.08 -13.65
C GLY A 3 3.33 28.59 -13.81
N TYR A 4 4.22 27.73 -14.34
CA TYR A 4 3.94 26.29 -14.40
C TYR A 4 4.04 25.63 -13.02
N ARG A 5 5.03 26.05 -12.22
CA ARG A 5 5.26 25.58 -10.87
C ARG A 5 4.06 25.89 -9.97
N GLU A 6 3.59 27.13 -9.99
CA GLU A 6 2.42 27.57 -9.23
C GLU A 6 1.14 26.84 -9.67
N ARG A 7 0.94 26.64 -10.98
CA ARG A 7 -0.17 25.81 -11.48
C ARG A 7 -0.11 24.39 -10.95
N LYS A 8 1.08 23.77 -10.87
CA LYS A 8 1.27 22.44 -10.28
C LYS A 8 0.94 22.40 -8.80
N GLU A 9 1.36 23.39 -8.03
CA GLU A 9 1.03 23.50 -6.60
C GLU A 9 -0.48 23.63 -6.39
N LEU A 10 -1.12 24.53 -7.12
CA LEU A 10 -2.57 24.74 -7.03
C LEU A 10 -3.35 23.48 -7.43
N PHE A 11 -2.88 22.76 -8.44
CA PHE A 11 -3.50 21.56 -8.99
C PHE A 11 -3.64 20.39 -8.01
N VAL A 12 -2.82 20.37 -6.94
CA VAL A 12 -2.86 19.33 -5.89
C VAL A 12 -3.20 19.89 -4.51
N SER A 13 -3.59 21.16 -4.43
CA SER A 13 -3.94 21.85 -3.18
C SER A 13 -5.45 21.81 -2.89
N ASN A 14 -5.82 21.98 -1.61
CA ASN A 14 -7.20 22.20 -1.16
C ASN A 14 -8.20 21.12 -1.58
N LEU A 15 -7.77 19.86 -1.58
CA LEU A 15 -8.58 18.71 -1.96
C LEU A 15 -9.24 18.07 -0.73
N ASN A 16 -10.50 17.68 -0.86
CA ASN A 16 -11.30 17.05 0.23
C ASN A 16 -11.46 15.53 0.06
N GLY A 17 -10.88 14.97 -1.00
CA GLY A 17 -10.98 13.55 -1.30
C GLY A 17 -12.37 13.12 -1.78
N THR A 18 -12.72 11.88 -1.48
CA THR A 18 -13.99 11.21 -1.75
C THR A 18 -14.50 10.48 -0.50
N ASN A 19 -15.49 9.61 -0.64
CA ASN A 19 -16.07 8.80 0.41
C ASN A 19 -15.32 7.46 0.60
N LEU A 20 -15.51 6.87 1.77
CA LEU A 20 -14.88 5.60 2.15
C LEU A 20 -15.25 4.45 1.22
N TYR A 21 -16.49 4.43 0.70
CA TYR A 21 -16.98 3.37 -0.19
C TYR A 21 -16.30 3.36 -1.56
N GLU A 22 -16.05 4.53 -2.14
CA GLU A 22 -15.37 4.65 -3.44
C GLU A 22 -13.91 4.23 -3.29
N VAL A 23 -13.25 4.66 -2.21
CA VAL A 23 -11.89 4.21 -1.93
C VAL A 23 -11.85 2.68 -1.74
N GLY A 24 -12.83 2.12 -1.03
CA GLY A 24 -12.95 0.68 -0.83
C GLY A 24 -13.14 -0.09 -2.15
N SER A 25 -14.00 0.39 -3.04
CA SER A 25 -14.27 -0.26 -4.33
C SER A 25 -13.02 -0.32 -5.22
N VAL A 26 -12.23 0.75 -5.25
CA VAL A 26 -10.96 0.79 -6.00
C VAL A 26 -9.95 -0.20 -5.42
N MET A 27 -9.89 -0.35 -4.09
CA MET A 27 -8.97 -1.29 -3.44
C MET A 27 -9.32 -2.76 -3.71
N ILE A 28 -10.60 -3.16 -3.60
CA ILE A 28 -11.05 -4.55 -3.88
C ILE A 28 -10.90 -4.88 -5.37
N ASN A 29 -10.79 -3.90 -6.26
CA ASN A 29 -10.63 -4.19 -7.69
C ASN A 29 -9.46 -5.13 -7.98
N THR A 30 -8.34 -4.96 -7.28
CA THR A 30 -7.18 -5.86 -7.40
C THR A 30 -7.54 -7.30 -7.05
N CYS A 31 -8.38 -7.51 -6.02
CA CYS A 31 -8.88 -8.82 -5.61
C CYS A 31 -9.74 -9.46 -6.72
N ALA A 32 -10.64 -8.69 -7.34
CA ALA A 32 -11.48 -9.17 -8.44
C ALA A 32 -10.64 -9.54 -9.67
N THR A 33 -9.71 -8.67 -10.08
CA THR A 33 -8.80 -8.95 -11.19
C THR A 33 -7.90 -10.15 -10.94
N TYR A 34 -7.44 -10.32 -9.70
CA TYR A 34 -6.63 -11.46 -9.30
C TYR A 34 -7.46 -12.76 -9.37
N PHE A 35 -8.69 -12.75 -8.84
CA PHE A 35 -9.60 -13.89 -8.92
C PHE A 35 -9.85 -14.31 -10.37
N LEU A 36 -10.19 -13.35 -11.23
CA LEU A 36 -10.39 -13.58 -12.66
C LEU A 36 -9.13 -14.14 -13.33
N CYS A 37 -7.95 -13.56 -13.05
CA CYS A 37 -6.67 -14.01 -13.58
C CYS A 37 -6.39 -15.48 -13.22
N GLN A 38 -6.61 -15.86 -11.96
CA GLN A 38 -6.40 -17.23 -11.49
C GLN A 38 -7.35 -18.23 -12.13
N ILE A 39 -8.62 -17.84 -12.25
CA ILE A 39 -9.63 -18.64 -12.94
C ILE A 39 -9.18 -18.85 -14.39
N LEU A 40 -8.94 -17.78 -15.15
CA LEU A 40 -8.57 -17.88 -16.57
C LEU A 40 -7.27 -18.66 -16.79
N LYS A 41 -6.27 -18.55 -15.90
CA LYS A 41 -5.06 -19.39 -15.95
C LYS A 41 -5.37 -20.88 -15.86
N SER A 42 -6.37 -21.27 -15.06
CA SER A 42 -6.84 -22.66 -14.98
C SER A 42 -7.58 -23.12 -16.24
N PHE A 43 -8.07 -22.21 -17.09
CA PHE A 43 -8.71 -22.53 -18.37
C PHE A 43 -7.73 -22.88 -19.46
N ILE A 44 -6.71 -22.04 -19.66
CA ILE A 44 -5.92 -22.10 -20.89
C ILE A 44 -4.89 -23.26 -20.85
N SER A 45 -4.98 -24.17 -19.87
CA SER A 45 -3.93 -25.18 -19.59
C SER A 45 -2.53 -24.55 -19.57
N LEU A 46 -2.47 -23.29 -19.13
CA LEU A 46 -1.26 -22.48 -19.13
C LEU A 46 -0.23 -22.97 -18.10
N SER A 47 -0.50 -24.10 -17.45
CA SER A 47 0.43 -24.87 -16.60
C SER A 47 1.70 -25.30 -17.34
N ASN A 48 1.70 -25.33 -18.68
CA ASN A 48 2.90 -25.59 -19.49
C ASN A 48 3.68 -24.35 -19.89
N ILE A 49 3.19 -23.15 -19.56
CA ILE A 49 3.99 -21.96 -19.71
C ILE A 49 5.06 -21.98 -18.62
N LYS A 50 6.33 -22.04 -19.04
CA LYS A 50 7.49 -21.91 -18.13
C LYS A 50 7.21 -20.78 -17.14
N LYS A 51 7.42 -21.04 -15.83
CA LYS A 51 7.15 -20.11 -14.72
C LYS A 51 7.72 -18.70 -14.93
N PHE A 52 8.71 -18.54 -15.80
CA PHE A 52 9.23 -17.24 -16.25
C PHE A 52 9.11 -17.14 -17.77
N SER A 53 7.90 -16.89 -18.27
CA SER A 53 7.72 -16.59 -19.69
C SER A 53 7.17 -15.19 -19.86
N ILE A 54 7.47 -14.62 -21.03
CA ILE A 54 6.91 -13.34 -21.44
C ILE A 54 5.39 -13.41 -21.58
N ASN A 55 4.85 -14.56 -21.99
CA ASN A 55 3.40 -14.75 -22.14
C ASN A 55 2.66 -14.69 -20.80
N ASN A 56 3.19 -15.34 -19.76
CA ASN A 56 2.59 -15.26 -18.43
C ASN A 56 2.70 -13.85 -17.85
N PHE A 57 3.84 -13.18 -18.07
CA PHE A 57 4.00 -11.78 -17.70
C PHE A 57 2.95 -10.88 -18.39
N LEU A 58 2.84 -10.95 -19.72
CA LEU A 58 1.89 -10.15 -20.49
C LEU A 58 0.44 -10.42 -20.06
N PHE A 59 0.10 -11.69 -19.81
CA PHE A 59 -1.22 -12.09 -19.34
C PHE A 59 -1.56 -11.51 -17.96
N GLU A 60 -0.66 -11.67 -16.97
CA GLU A 60 -0.86 -11.09 -15.64
C GLU A 60 -0.88 -9.57 -15.68
N ASN A 61 0.00 -8.95 -16.46
CA ASN A 61 0.07 -7.51 -16.60
C ASN A 61 -1.23 -6.96 -17.20
N PHE A 62 -1.75 -7.60 -18.25
CA PHE A 62 -3.01 -7.21 -18.87
C PHE A 62 -4.19 -7.36 -17.92
N LEU A 63 -4.32 -8.47 -17.19
CA LEU A 63 -5.50 -8.69 -16.34
C LEU A 63 -5.45 -7.96 -15.00
N ILE A 64 -4.25 -7.72 -14.44
CA ILE A 64 -4.12 -7.14 -13.10
C ILE A 64 -3.86 -5.63 -13.20
N ILE A 65 -2.91 -5.20 -14.04
CA ILE A 65 -2.44 -3.81 -14.04
C ILE A 65 -3.36 -2.90 -14.85
N ILE A 66 -3.76 -3.32 -16.05
CA ILE A 66 -4.53 -2.46 -16.97
C ILE A 66 -5.89 -2.07 -16.36
N PRO A 67 -6.72 -2.98 -15.82
CA PRO A 67 -7.98 -2.61 -15.18
C PRO A 67 -7.81 -1.62 -14.02
N LEU A 68 -6.72 -1.72 -13.25
CA LEU A 68 -6.44 -0.77 -12.17
C LEU A 68 -6.13 0.62 -12.70
N ILE A 69 -5.33 0.72 -13.77
CA ILE A 69 -5.07 2.00 -14.43
C ILE A 69 -6.38 2.64 -14.88
N PHE A 70 -7.26 1.87 -15.53
CA PHE A 70 -8.54 2.37 -16.02
C PHE A 70 -9.45 2.88 -14.90
N ILE A 71 -9.59 2.15 -13.79
CA ILE A 71 -10.40 2.61 -12.65
C ILE A 71 -9.79 3.84 -11.99
N CYS A 72 -8.47 3.93 -11.90
CA CYS A 72 -7.79 5.10 -11.36
C CYS A 72 -7.85 6.33 -12.29
N THR A 73 -8.34 6.18 -13.53
CA THR A 73 -8.35 7.24 -14.54
C THR A 73 -9.75 7.40 -15.18
N ILE A 74 -9.92 6.91 -16.39
CA ILE A 74 -11.10 7.13 -17.25
C ILE A 74 -12.37 6.51 -16.66
N LEU A 75 -12.26 5.30 -16.08
CA LEU A 75 -13.40 4.56 -15.52
C LEU A 75 -13.67 4.89 -14.04
N SER A 76 -13.06 5.95 -13.50
CA SER A 76 -13.19 6.30 -12.08
C SER A 76 -14.64 6.61 -11.66
N SER A 77 -15.43 7.23 -12.53
CA SER A 77 -16.86 7.50 -12.30
C SER A 77 -17.71 6.23 -12.31
N LEU A 78 -17.26 5.17 -12.99
CA LEU A 78 -17.93 3.88 -13.13
C LEU A 78 -17.25 2.78 -12.28
N SER A 79 -16.44 3.16 -11.30
CA SER A 79 -15.62 2.24 -10.49
C SER A 79 -16.44 1.11 -9.86
N TYR A 80 -17.61 1.43 -9.30
CA TYR A 80 -18.53 0.43 -8.71
C TYR A 80 -19.06 -0.57 -9.74
N LEU A 81 -19.53 -0.09 -10.89
CA LEU A 81 -20.11 -0.92 -11.94
C LEU A 81 -19.03 -1.84 -12.54
N PHE A 82 -17.86 -1.28 -12.84
CA PHE A 82 -16.75 -2.03 -13.40
C PHE A 82 -16.29 -3.16 -12.47
N HIS A 83 -16.17 -2.86 -11.17
CA HIS A 83 -15.82 -3.86 -10.17
C HIS A 83 -16.88 -4.98 -10.05
N PHE A 84 -18.16 -4.60 -10.04
CA PHE A 84 -19.27 -5.55 -10.00
C PHE A 84 -19.25 -6.51 -11.20
N ILE A 85 -19.01 -5.96 -12.41
CA ILE A 85 -18.90 -6.76 -13.64
C ILE A 85 -17.73 -7.76 -13.55
N LEU A 86 -16.56 -7.34 -13.06
CA LEU A 86 -15.40 -8.25 -12.92
C LEU A 86 -15.69 -9.41 -11.97
N TRP A 87 -16.34 -9.15 -10.83
CA TRP A 87 -16.76 -10.21 -9.92
C TRP A 87 -17.81 -11.12 -10.55
N LEU A 88 -18.82 -10.56 -11.20
CA LEU A 88 -19.88 -11.31 -11.86
C LEU A 88 -19.28 -12.25 -12.92
N ILE A 89 -18.40 -11.76 -13.77
CA ILE A 89 -17.68 -12.59 -14.77
C ILE A 89 -16.86 -13.67 -14.06
N GLY A 90 -16.08 -13.31 -13.04
CA GLY A 90 -15.27 -14.26 -12.28
C GLY A 90 -16.10 -15.39 -11.67
N PHE A 91 -17.24 -15.06 -11.04
CA PHE A 91 -18.12 -16.04 -10.42
C PHE A 91 -18.88 -16.88 -11.45
N LEU A 92 -19.38 -16.30 -12.55
CA LEU A 92 -20.02 -17.06 -13.62
C LEU A 92 -19.06 -18.13 -14.15
N ILE A 93 -17.83 -17.73 -14.49
CA ILE A 93 -16.80 -18.66 -14.99
C ILE A 93 -16.45 -19.71 -13.92
N TYR A 94 -16.34 -19.29 -12.64
CA TYR A 94 -16.09 -20.20 -11.53
C TYR A 94 -17.18 -21.26 -11.44
N PHE A 95 -18.46 -20.91 -11.49
CA PHE A 95 -19.56 -21.87 -11.31
C PHE A 95 -19.78 -22.78 -12.52
N THR A 96 -19.53 -22.32 -13.75
CA THR A 96 -19.73 -23.14 -14.95
C THR A 96 -18.78 -24.33 -15.06
N LYS A 97 -17.63 -24.30 -14.37
CA LYS A 97 -16.56 -25.28 -14.58
C LYS A 97 -16.42 -26.30 -13.44
N THR A 98 -16.16 -27.54 -13.82
CA THR A 98 -15.84 -28.65 -12.92
C THR A 98 -14.41 -28.54 -12.36
N ASN A 99 -14.13 -29.28 -11.29
CA ASN A 99 -12.82 -29.24 -10.62
C ASN A 99 -11.69 -29.55 -11.60
N SER A 100 -10.57 -28.83 -11.50
CA SER A 100 -9.41 -29.14 -12.33
C SER A 100 -8.79 -30.47 -11.91
N THR A 101 -8.43 -31.32 -12.88
CA THR A 101 -7.65 -32.55 -12.68
C THR A 101 -6.17 -32.28 -12.42
N ILE A 102 -5.72 -31.03 -12.59
CA ILE A 102 -4.33 -30.59 -12.39
C ILE A 102 -4.03 -30.57 -10.89
N LYS A 103 -2.86 -31.12 -10.50
CA LYS A 103 -2.34 -31.04 -9.13
C LYS A 103 -2.23 -29.56 -8.74
N SER A 104 -3.09 -29.14 -7.81
CA SER A 104 -3.01 -27.82 -7.19
C SER A 104 -1.64 -27.61 -6.55
N ILE A 105 -1.26 -26.34 -6.37
CA ILE A 105 -0.11 -26.02 -5.51
C ILE A 105 -0.39 -26.68 -4.16
N GLN A 106 0.39 -27.71 -3.82
CA GLN A 106 0.54 -28.12 -2.44
C GLN A 106 1.10 -26.89 -1.73
N ILE A 107 0.28 -26.26 -0.89
CA ILE A 107 0.77 -25.23 0.02
C ILE A 107 1.80 -25.94 0.88
N ASN A 108 3.07 -25.75 0.58
CA ASN A 108 4.14 -26.29 1.39
C ASN A 108 3.96 -25.70 2.79
N ASN A 109 3.57 -26.55 3.75
CA ASN A 109 3.38 -26.19 5.16
C ASN A 109 4.65 -25.60 5.80
N ASN A 110 5.80 -25.69 5.13
CA ASN A 110 7.09 -25.16 5.58
C ASN A 110 7.38 -23.72 5.14
N LYS A 111 6.45 -23.01 4.48
CA LYS A 111 6.68 -21.60 4.13
C LYS A 111 6.48 -20.72 5.37
N SER A 112 7.53 -19.98 5.74
CA SER A 112 7.51 -18.94 6.76
C SER A 112 6.77 -17.65 6.34
N TYR A 113 6.09 -17.68 5.18
CA TYR A 113 5.41 -16.54 4.57
C TYR A 113 3.98 -16.92 4.15
N SER A 114 3.05 -16.00 4.40
CA SER A 114 1.62 -16.11 4.05
C SER A 114 1.37 -15.63 2.63
N TYR A 115 0.63 -16.41 1.84
CA TYR A 115 0.27 -16.02 0.48
C TYR A 115 -0.70 -14.84 0.46
N ILE A 116 -1.63 -14.79 1.42
CA ILE A 116 -2.58 -13.68 1.60
C ILE A 116 -1.81 -12.37 1.82
N ILE A 117 -0.80 -12.39 2.70
CA ILE A 117 0.01 -11.21 3.01
C ILE A 117 0.84 -10.79 1.78
N GLU A 118 1.37 -11.74 1.00
CA GLU A 118 2.09 -11.43 -0.24
C GLU A 118 1.18 -10.71 -1.25
N LEU A 119 -0.04 -11.19 -1.46
CA LEU A 119 -1.02 -10.55 -2.35
C LEU A 119 -1.40 -9.15 -1.85
N PHE A 120 -1.71 -9.03 -0.56
CA PHE A 120 -2.04 -7.76 0.08
C PHE A 120 -0.93 -6.71 -0.06
N ARG A 121 0.32 -7.11 0.12
CA ARG A 121 1.47 -6.21 -0.03
C ARG A 121 1.70 -5.81 -1.49
N GLY A 122 1.57 -6.76 -2.41
CA GLY A 122 1.72 -6.52 -3.83
C GLY A 122 0.66 -5.56 -4.39
N GLN A 123 -0.61 -5.70 -3.99
CA GLN A 123 -1.66 -4.76 -4.41
C GLN A 123 -1.37 -3.32 -3.97
N ILE A 124 -0.91 -3.11 -2.73
CA ILE A 124 -0.63 -1.77 -2.18
C ILE A 124 0.48 -1.13 -3.00
N LEU A 125 1.50 -1.91 -3.35
CA LEU A 125 2.61 -1.40 -4.12
C LEU A 125 2.21 -1.06 -5.55
N ILE A 126 1.44 -1.93 -6.22
CA ILE A 126 0.94 -1.67 -7.58
C ILE A 126 0.07 -0.42 -7.60
N SER A 127 -0.90 -0.30 -6.69
CA SER A 127 -1.79 0.87 -6.63
C SER A 127 -1.03 2.15 -6.32
N THR A 128 -0.02 2.07 -5.45
CA THR A 128 0.88 3.19 -5.15
C THR A 128 1.67 3.60 -6.38
N CYS A 129 2.32 2.67 -7.09
CA CYS A 129 3.11 2.97 -8.28
C CYS A 129 2.27 3.66 -9.36
N ILE A 130 1.02 3.22 -9.58
CA ILE A 130 0.08 3.88 -10.50
C ILE A 130 -0.19 5.31 -10.02
N SER A 131 -0.57 5.47 -8.75
CA SER A 131 -1.05 6.74 -8.20
C SER A 131 0.03 7.82 -8.11
N ILE A 132 1.29 7.45 -7.82
CA ILE A 132 2.38 8.44 -7.68
C ILE A 132 2.76 9.12 -9.00
N LEU A 133 2.52 8.48 -10.15
CA LEU A 133 2.66 9.14 -11.45
C LEU A 133 1.34 9.75 -11.90
N ALA A 134 0.24 8.99 -11.80
CA ALA A 134 -1.04 9.40 -12.35
C ALA A 134 -1.54 10.72 -11.76
N VAL A 135 -1.29 10.97 -10.46
CA VAL A 135 -1.72 12.21 -9.78
C VAL A 135 -1.24 13.49 -10.49
N ASP A 136 -0.10 13.46 -11.17
CA ASP A 136 0.45 14.62 -11.85
C ASP A 136 -0.29 14.95 -13.17
N PHE A 137 -1.11 14.04 -13.68
CA PHE A 137 -1.90 14.19 -14.90
C PHE A 137 -3.36 14.55 -14.61
N SER A 138 -3.96 15.41 -15.45
CA SER A 138 -5.39 15.78 -15.42
C SER A 138 -6.35 14.58 -15.41
N ILE A 139 -5.99 13.49 -16.10
CA ILE A 139 -6.78 12.26 -16.22
C ILE A 139 -7.01 11.55 -14.87
N TYR A 140 -6.14 11.77 -13.88
CA TYR A 140 -6.33 11.21 -12.54
C TYR A 140 -7.32 12.09 -11.75
N PRO A 141 -8.41 11.53 -11.22
CA PRO A 141 -9.40 12.30 -10.49
C PRO A 141 -8.81 12.97 -9.27
N ARG A 142 -9.04 14.29 -9.12
CA ARG A 142 -8.55 15.06 -7.97
C ARG A 142 -9.09 14.53 -6.63
N ARG A 143 -10.27 13.91 -6.63
CA ARG A 143 -10.84 13.25 -5.44
C ARG A 143 -10.06 12.02 -4.95
N TYR A 144 -9.17 11.45 -5.77
CA TYR A 144 -8.27 10.36 -5.38
C TYR A 144 -6.91 10.85 -4.87
N ALA A 145 -6.57 12.10 -5.17
CA ALA A 145 -5.37 12.73 -4.67
C ALA A 145 -5.50 13.06 -3.17
N LYS A 146 -4.35 13.36 -2.57
CA LYS A 146 -4.21 13.59 -1.12
C LYS A 146 -5.17 14.67 -0.64
N THR A 147 -5.89 14.38 0.43
CA THR A 147 -6.69 15.39 1.12
C THR A 147 -5.79 16.40 1.82
N GLU A 148 -6.29 17.64 1.96
CA GLU A 148 -5.54 18.68 2.65
C GLU A 148 -5.51 18.43 4.17
N ASN A 149 -6.67 18.30 4.80
CA ASN A 149 -6.75 18.14 6.27
C ASN A 149 -7.50 16.87 6.66
N TYR A 150 -8.73 16.71 6.15
CA TYR A 150 -9.60 15.60 6.47
C TYR A 150 -10.27 15.05 5.20
N GLY A 151 -10.52 13.74 5.18
CA GLY A 151 -11.24 13.06 4.10
C GLY A 151 -10.63 11.72 3.72
N TYR A 152 -11.28 11.03 2.78
CA TYR A 152 -10.80 9.75 2.28
C TYR A 152 -10.25 9.92 0.86
N SER A 153 -9.07 9.40 0.58
CA SER A 153 -8.56 9.34 -0.80
C SER A 153 -7.70 8.11 -0.98
N ILE A 154 -7.48 7.70 -2.23
CA ILE A 154 -6.58 6.58 -2.55
C ILE A 154 -5.16 6.89 -2.08
N MET A 155 -4.69 8.11 -2.34
CA MET A 155 -3.34 8.51 -1.94
C MET A 155 -3.14 8.67 -0.43
N ASP A 156 -4.22 8.94 0.32
CA ASP A 156 -4.12 9.03 1.78
C ASP A 156 -3.97 7.67 2.46
N LEU A 157 -4.46 6.59 1.83
CA LEU A 157 -4.31 5.24 2.37
C LEU A 157 -2.88 4.73 2.32
N GLY A 158 -2.08 5.18 1.34
CA GLY A 158 -0.80 4.56 1.01
C GLY A 158 0.09 4.35 2.23
N VAL A 159 0.37 5.43 2.98
CA VAL A 159 1.28 5.38 4.14
C VAL A 159 0.77 4.46 5.24
N GLY A 160 -0.52 4.56 5.59
CA GLY A 160 -1.13 3.71 6.61
C GLY A 160 -1.14 2.23 6.21
N LEU A 161 -1.46 1.93 4.95
CA LEU A 161 -1.41 0.56 4.43
C LEU A 161 0.02 0.02 4.38
N PHE A 162 1.03 0.84 4.03
CA PHE A 162 2.44 0.45 4.12
C PHE A 162 2.86 0.17 5.57
N ALA A 163 2.38 0.95 6.55
CA ALA A 163 2.64 0.71 7.97
C ALA A 163 2.11 -0.66 8.42
N ILE A 164 0.83 -0.95 8.13
CA ILE A 164 0.21 -2.25 8.40
C ILE A 164 0.97 -3.37 7.68
N ALA A 165 1.21 -3.21 6.38
CA ALA A 165 1.90 -4.17 5.53
C ALA A 165 3.32 -4.50 6.03
N HIS A 166 4.04 -3.52 6.59
CA HIS A 166 5.34 -3.77 7.21
C HIS A 166 5.21 -4.52 8.53
N GLY A 167 4.19 -4.21 9.34
CA GLY A 167 3.87 -4.96 10.55
C GLY A 167 3.54 -6.42 10.27
N THR A 168 2.77 -6.72 9.22
CA THR A 168 2.35 -8.10 8.90
C THR A 168 3.51 -9.04 8.57
N VAL A 169 4.68 -8.51 8.20
CA VAL A 169 5.89 -9.28 7.83
C VAL A 169 7.05 -9.07 8.78
N SER A 170 6.81 -8.43 9.92
CA SER A 170 7.86 -8.16 10.91
C SER A 170 8.46 -9.45 11.49
N SER A 171 9.62 -9.35 12.13
CA SER A 171 10.27 -10.50 12.76
C SER A 171 9.48 -11.04 13.95
N GLU A 172 8.79 -10.16 14.66
CA GLU A 172 7.96 -10.49 15.82
C GLU A 172 6.74 -11.32 15.44
N VAL A 173 6.23 -11.19 14.21
CA VAL A 173 5.19 -12.08 13.66
C VAL A 173 5.69 -13.53 13.59
N ARG A 174 6.96 -13.73 13.26
CA ARG A 174 7.61 -15.05 13.16
C ARG A 174 8.21 -15.53 14.48
N ASN A 175 7.98 -14.81 15.58
CA ASN A 175 8.62 -15.04 16.88
C ASN A 175 10.15 -15.14 16.79
N LYS A 176 10.77 -14.46 15.82
CA LYS A 176 12.21 -14.41 15.66
C LYS A 176 12.75 -13.25 16.49
N GLU A 177 13.61 -13.55 17.45
CA GLU A 177 14.35 -12.53 18.18
C GLU A 177 15.43 -11.94 17.27
N ILE A 178 15.48 -10.61 17.20
CA ILE A 178 16.42 -9.85 16.40
C ILE A 178 17.17 -8.90 17.34
N ASN A 179 18.49 -8.87 17.21
CA ASN A 179 19.32 -7.96 17.97
C ASN A 179 19.17 -6.52 17.46
N PHE A 180 19.41 -5.53 18.33
CA PHE A 180 19.24 -4.12 17.94
C PHE A 180 20.13 -3.71 16.75
N LYS A 181 21.35 -4.29 16.66
CA LYS A 181 22.26 -4.07 15.51
C LYS A 181 21.65 -4.57 14.20
N GLU A 182 21.05 -5.75 14.20
CA GLU A 182 20.40 -6.32 13.01
C GLU A 182 19.18 -5.48 12.60
N LEU A 183 18.37 -5.07 13.57
CA LEU A 183 17.24 -4.17 13.34
C LEU A 183 17.68 -2.83 12.74
N PHE A 184 18.77 -2.26 13.25
CA PHE A 184 19.32 -1.01 12.73
C PHE A 184 19.81 -1.19 11.30
N LEU A 185 20.56 -2.25 11.00
CA LEU A 185 21.02 -2.58 9.65
C LEU A 185 19.85 -2.82 8.67
N GLU A 186 18.78 -3.48 9.11
CA GLU A 186 17.58 -3.69 8.30
C GLU A 186 16.86 -2.37 7.94
N ASN A 187 16.93 -1.37 8.83
CA ASN A 187 16.29 -0.06 8.63
C ASN A 187 17.25 1.02 8.08
N LEU A 188 18.56 0.74 8.04
CA LEU A 188 19.58 1.67 7.57
C LEU A 188 19.32 2.12 6.13
N ILE A 189 18.85 1.22 5.27
CA ILE A 189 18.50 1.57 3.88
C ILE A 189 17.36 2.58 3.83
N LEU A 190 16.31 2.40 4.65
CA LEU A 190 15.20 3.35 4.71
C LEU A 190 15.66 4.71 5.24
N PHE A 191 16.53 4.71 6.25
CA PHE A 191 17.11 5.93 6.79
C PHE A 191 17.94 6.68 5.73
N LEU A 192 18.83 5.98 5.02
CA LEU A 192 19.63 6.55 3.93
C LEU A 192 18.76 7.08 2.79
N LEU A 193 17.72 6.35 2.39
CA LEU A 193 16.76 6.81 1.37
C LEU A 193 16.03 8.08 1.83
N GLY A 194 15.71 8.18 3.12
CA GLY A 194 15.17 9.38 3.73
C GLY A 194 16.10 10.59 3.56
N LEU A 195 17.40 10.40 3.84
CA LEU A 195 18.41 11.45 3.65
C LEU A 195 18.62 11.81 2.18
N ILE A 196 18.74 10.81 1.30
CA ILE A 196 18.90 11.01 -0.15
C ILE A 196 17.71 11.81 -0.69
N ARG A 197 16.48 11.46 -0.30
CA ARG A 197 15.28 12.19 -0.72
C ARG A 197 15.36 13.66 -0.29
N PHE A 198 15.67 13.94 0.98
CA PHE A 198 15.83 15.30 1.48
C PHE A 198 16.87 16.10 0.67
N ILE A 199 18.06 15.53 0.46
CA ILE A 199 19.13 16.16 -0.31
C ILE A 199 18.69 16.41 -1.76
N SER A 200 18.03 15.42 -2.39
CA SER A 200 17.57 15.53 -3.78
C SER A 200 16.53 16.64 -3.95
N ILE A 201 15.57 16.78 -3.04
CA ILE A 201 14.55 17.83 -3.10
C ILE A 201 15.21 19.21 -2.99
N LYS A 202 16.15 19.35 -2.05
CA LYS A 202 16.90 20.60 -1.85
C LYS A 202 17.76 20.96 -3.06
N TYR A 203 18.40 19.98 -3.69
CA TYR A 203 19.26 20.20 -4.85
C TYR A 203 18.48 20.49 -6.13
N PHE A 204 17.41 19.74 -6.40
CA PHE A 204 16.58 19.90 -7.60
C PHE A 204 15.48 20.97 -7.45
N SER A 205 15.37 21.62 -6.30
CA SER A 205 14.36 22.64 -5.99
C SER A 205 12.90 22.18 -6.22
N TYR A 206 12.67 20.87 -6.05
CA TYR A 206 11.36 20.26 -6.25
C TYR A 206 10.35 20.83 -5.24
N ILE A 207 9.08 20.93 -5.65
CA ILE A 207 8.02 21.43 -4.80
C ILE A 207 7.73 20.40 -3.71
N GLU A 208 7.96 20.76 -2.46
CA GLU A 208 7.56 19.94 -1.32
C GLU A 208 6.39 20.58 -0.60
N HIS A 209 5.33 19.81 -0.42
CA HIS A 209 4.27 20.16 0.52
C HIS A 209 4.78 19.91 1.94
N ILE A 210 5.38 20.94 2.54
CA ILE A 210 5.90 20.92 3.92
C ILE A 210 4.81 20.45 4.90
N SER A 211 3.54 20.69 4.59
CA SER A 211 2.40 20.23 5.40
C SER A 211 2.21 18.71 5.44
N GLU A 212 2.93 17.92 4.64
CA GLU A 212 2.83 16.45 4.68
C GLU A 212 3.65 15.83 5.82
N TYR A 213 4.92 16.22 5.96
CA TYR A 213 5.84 15.63 6.91
C TYR A 213 6.70 16.68 7.64
N GLY A 214 6.82 17.88 7.10
CA GLY A 214 7.74 18.92 7.54
C GLY A 214 8.85 19.19 6.53
N ILE A 215 9.89 19.90 6.98
CA ILE A 215 10.98 20.39 6.12
C ILE A 215 12.02 19.30 5.81
N HIS A 216 12.35 18.47 6.80
CA HIS A 216 13.43 17.48 6.70
C HIS A 216 12.89 16.05 6.73
N TRP A 217 11.70 15.87 7.30
CA TRP A 217 11.08 14.59 7.47
C TRP A 217 10.37 14.12 6.20
N ASN A 218 10.29 12.82 5.99
CA ASN A 218 9.57 12.25 4.86
C ASN A 218 9.07 10.83 5.14
N PHE A 219 8.34 10.28 4.17
CA PHE A 219 7.78 8.94 4.22
C PHE A 219 8.77 7.84 4.64
N PHE A 220 10.01 7.84 4.13
CA PHE A 220 11.00 6.81 4.45
C PHE A 220 11.45 6.90 5.91
N LEU A 221 11.61 8.12 6.42
CA LEU A 221 11.93 8.35 7.83
C LEU A 221 10.77 7.91 8.74
N THR A 222 9.52 8.23 8.40
CA THR A 222 8.34 7.74 9.12
C THR A 222 8.34 6.22 9.23
N LEU A 223 8.55 5.49 8.12
CA LEU A 223 8.61 4.03 8.13
C LEU A 223 9.78 3.47 8.94
N CYS A 224 10.94 4.12 8.89
CA CYS A 224 12.12 3.73 9.65
C CYS A 224 11.87 3.84 11.16
N PHE A 225 11.48 5.02 11.63
CA PHE A 225 11.29 5.27 13.06
C PHE A 225 10.10 4.51 13.65
N MET A 226 9.02 4.37 12.89
CA MET A 226 7.86 3.55 13.28
C MET A 226 8.28 2.10 13.63
N LYS A 227 9.13 1.46 12.81
CA LYS A 227 9.63 0.10 13.07
C LYS A 227 10.54 0.04 14.29
N LEU A 228 11.47 0.99 14.42
CA LEU A 228 12.41 1.06 15.55
C LEU A 228 11.64 1.21 16.87
N ILE A 229 10.70 2.16 16.93
CA ILE A 229 9.88 2.41 18.11
C ILE A 229 9.00 1.19 18.41
N GLY A 230 8.33 0.63 17.40
CA GLY A 230 7.47 -0.55 17.57
C GLY A 230 8.22 -1.74 18.15
N HIS A 231 9.45 -2.01 17.69
CA HIS A 231 10.29 -3.08 18.24
C HIS A 231 10.70 -2.81 19.70
N CYS A 232 11.09 -1.57 20.03
CA CYS A 232 11.43 -1.18 21.39
C CYS A 232 10.24 -1.36 22.35
N LEU A 233 9.02 -0.99 21.94
CA LEU A 233 7.82 -1.15 22.74
C LEU A 233 7.49 -2.63 23.02
N LEU A 234 7.73 -3.51 22.05
CA LEU A 234 7.50 -4.95 22.19
C LEU A 234 8.51 -5.64 23.13
N LYS A 235 9.66 -5.01 23.39
CA LYS A 235 10.57 -5.45 24.46
C LYS A 235 10.04 -5.13 25.86
N ILE A 236 9.26 -4.06 26.00
CA ILE A 236 8.64 -3.68 27.27
C ILE A 236 7.51 -4.65 27.61
N THR A 237 6.61 -4.93 26.66
CA THR A 237 5.54 -5.92 26.84
C THR A 237 5.29 -6.73 25.58
N LYS A 238 5.09 -8.04 25.71
CA LYS A 238 4.71 -8.92 24.59
C LYS A 238 3.21 -8.83 24.24
N ASN A 239 2.40 -8.16 25.06
CA ASN A 239 0.97 -7.99 24.84
C ASN A 239 0.70 -6.84 23.84
N ILE A 240 0.63 -7.20 22.55
CA ILE A 240 0.43 -6.26 21.45
C ILE A 240 -0.88 -5.47 21.59
N LEU A 241 -1.96 -6.11 22.05
CA LEU A 241 -3.27 -5.45 22.18
C LEU A 241 -3.24 -4.35 23.25
N LEU A 242 -2.58 -4.62 24.38
CA LEU A 242 -2.40 -3.63 25.44
C LEU A 242 -1.62 -2.41 24.92
N LEU A 243 -0.53 -2.63 24.19
CA LEU A 243 0.26 -1.55 23.59
C LEU A 243 -0.57 -0.71 22.61
N ILE A 244 -1.35 -1.35 21.73
CA ILE A 244 -2.21 -0.64 20.78
C ILE A 244 -3.18 0.28 21.53
N ILE A 245 -3.86 -0.24 22.56
CA ILE A 245 -4.84 0.54 23.34
C ILE A 245 -4.15 1.73 24.04
N LEU A 246 -3.01 1.50 24.70
CA LEU A 246 -2.29 2.56 25.40
C LEU A 246 -1.82 3.67 24.46
N ILE A 247 -1.24 3.32 23.31
CA ILE A 247 -0.75 4.30 22.35
C ILE A 247 -1.91 5.03 21.67
N LEU A 248 -3.02 4.34 21.38
CA LEU A 248 -4.23 5.00 20.86
C LEU A 248 -4.81 6.00 21.86
N ILE A 249 -4.90 5.63 23.14
CA ILE A 249 -5.37 6.55 24.18
C ILE A 249 -4.45 7.76 24.28
N PHE A 250 -3.13 7.53 24.32
CA PHE A 250 -2.15 8.59 24.39
C PHE A 250 -2.20 9.51 23.14
N HIS A 251 -2.25 8.94 21.95
CA HIS A 251 -2.27 9.71 20.70
C HIS A 251 -3.57 10.51 20.54
N GLU A 252 -4.73 9.87 20.70
CA GLU A 252 -6.02 10.51 20.45
C GLU A 252 -6.43 11.47 21.58
N PHE A 253 -6.36 11.03 22.84
CA PHE A 253 -6.88 11.82 23.95
C PHE A 253 -5.86 12.80 24.52
N ILE A 254 -4.60 12.39 24.66
CA ILE A 254 -3.59 13.24 25.27
C ILE A 254 -3.01 14.18 24.21
N LEU A 255 -2.46 13.67 23.11
CA LEU A 255 -1.82 14.53 22.10
C LEU A 255 -2.83 15.35 21.29
N LEU A 256 -3.83 14.71 20.70
CA LEU A 256 -4.76 15.43 19.81
C LEU A 256 -5.77 16.27 20.60
N LYS A 257 -6.49 15.68 21.58
CA LYS A 257 -7.57 16.40 22.28
C LYS A 257 -7.11 17.30 23.42
N TYR A 258 -6.26 16.82 24.32
CA TYR A 258 -5.84 17.60 25.50
C TYR A 258 -4.84 18.70 25.12
N PHE A 259 -3.79 18.35 24.37
CA PHE A 259 -2.81 19.34 23.89
C PHE A 259 -3.28 20.12 22.64
N GLN A 260 -4.45 19.82 22.08
CA GLN A 260 -5.03 20.48 20.90
C GLN A 260 -4.03 20.60 19.73
N TYR A 261 -3.32 19.50 19.48
CA TYR A 261 -2.26 19.48 18.48
C TYR A 261 -2.81 19.66 17.05
N ASP A 262 -4.07 19.30 16.80
CA ASP A 262 -4.79 19.62 15.57
C ASP A 262 -4.84 21.13 15.31
N ASN A 263 -5.21 21.92 16.32
CA ASN A 263 -5.20 23.38 16.25
C ASN A 263 -3.78 23.93 16.07
N TYR A 264 -2.81 23.35 16.77
CA TYR A 264 -1.40 23.73 16.60
C TYR A 264 -0.94 23.52 15.16
N LEU A 265 -1.27 22.39 14.52
CA LEU A 265 -0.88 22.14 13.13
C LEU A 265 -1.54 23.08 12.12
N ILE A 266 -2.82 23.40 12.32
CA ILE A 266 -3.61 24.20 11.37
C ILE A 266 -3.29 25.70 11.52
N LEU A 267 -3.09 26.20 12.75
CA LEU A 267 -2.96 27.63 13.03
C LEU A 267 -1.51 28.16 13.00
N SER A 268 -0.52 27.30 13.22
CA SER A 268 0.89 27.75 13.36
C SER A 268 1.64 27.85 12.03
N ASN A 269 1.00 28.39 10.99
CA ASN A 269 1.60 28.48 9.65
C ASN A 269 2.82 29.41 9.56
N ASN A 270 3.09 30.28 10.54
CA ASN A 270 3.97 31.43 10.29
C ASN A 270 5.33 31.43 11.00
N LEU A 271 5.63 30.55 11.98
CA LEU A 271 6.95 30.55 12.64
C LEU A 271 7.42 29.14 13.02
N ARG A 272 8.11 28.45 12.12
CA ARG A 272 8.85 27.20 12.43
C ARG A 272 10.17 27.56 13.12
N LYS A 273 10.22 27.48 14.45
CA LYS A 273 11.37 28.00 15.24
C LYS A 273 12.50 26.99 15.44
N ASN A 274 12.15 25.74 15.74
CA ASN A 274 13.10 24.69 16.13
C ASN A 274 12.96 23.46 15.20
N PHE A 275 13.90 22.51 15.27
CA PHE A 275 13.85 21.28 14.45
C PHE A 275 12.55 20.47 14.63
N PHE A 276 12.04 20.36 15.86
CA PHE A 276 10.78 19.67 16.12
C PHE A 276 9.58 20.36 15.48
N ASP A 277 9.56 21.68 15.52
CA ASP A 277 8.52 22.51 14.91
C ASP A 277 8.62 22.50 13.36
N ALA A 278 9.85 22.44 12.84
CA ALA A 278 10.11 22.26 11.42
C ALA A 278 9.61 20.92 10.86
N ASN A 279 9.46 19.90 11.71
CA ASN A 279 9.11 18.52 11.32
C ASN A 279 7.90 17.97 12.08
N ARG A 280 7.09 18.87 12.65
CA ARG A 280 6.03 18.52 13.58
C ARG A 280 5.03 17.53 12.95
N GLU A 281 4.64 17.76 11.69
CA GLU A 281 3.68 16.92 10.98
C GLU A 281 4.12 15.44 10.97
N GLY A 282 5.38 15.20 10.60
CA GLY A 282 5.97 13.87 10.56
C GLY A 282 6.19 13.27 11.94
N ILE A 283 6.70 14.05 12.91
CA ILE A 283 7.07 13.56 14.24
C ILE A 283 5.85 13.18 15.07
N PHE A 284 4.83 14.06 15.15
CA PHE A 284 3.68 13.82 16.00
C PHE A 284 2.72 12.77 15.41
N SER A 285 2.68 12.61 14.08
CA SER A 285 1.94 11.50 13.45
C SER A 285 2.59 10.13 13.66
N LEU A 286 3.85 10.05 14.11
CA LEU A 286 4.55 8.77 14.37
C LEU A 286 3.79 7.88 15.34
N GLY A 287 3.16 8.43 16.38
CA GLY A 287 2.39 7.64 17.36
C GLY A 287 1.29 6.82 16.69
N GLY A 288 0.50 7.46 15.83
CA GLY A 288 -0.53 6.78 15.04
C GLY A 288 0.04 5.75 14.05
N TYR A 289 1.17 6.04 13.39
CA TYR A 289 1.81 5.06 12.50
C TYR A 289 2.38 3.86 13.27
N VAL A 290 2.90 4.06 14.49
CA VAL A 290 3.32 2.96 15.38
C VAL A 290 2.12 2.09 15.76
N CYS A 291 0.95 2.67 16.04
CA CYS A 291 -0.29 1.90 16.22
C CYS A 291 -0.61 1.04 14.98
N LEU A 292 -0.60 1.63 13.78
CA LEU A 292 -0.86 0.91 12.53
C LEU A 292 0.13 -0.24 12.30
N TYR A 293 1.40 -0.04 12.61
CA TYR A 293 2.42 -1.08 12.56
C TYR A 293 2.13 -2.23 13.53
N LEU A 294 1.81 -1.92 14.79
CA LEU A 294 1.47 -2.94 15.81
C LEU A 294 0.18 -3.71 15.44
N ILE A 295 -0.82 -3.04 14.87
CA ILE A 295 -2.02 -3.68 14.29
C ILE A 295 -1.62 -4.60 13.14
N GLY A 296 -0.68 -4.20 12.29
CA GLY A 296 -0.09 -5.06 11.27
C GLY A 296 0.52 -6.34 11.87
N ILE A 297 1.24 -6.25 12.99
CA ILE A 297 1.82 -7.43 13.66
C ILE A 297 0.72 -8.37 14.17
N SER A 298 -0.33 -7.83 14.79
CA SER A 298 -1.44 -8.66 15.30
C SER A 298 -2.19 -9.37 14.17
N LEU A 299 -2.49 -8.66 13.08
CA LEU A 299 -3.09 -9.23 11.87
C LEU A 299 -2.17 -10.28 11.23
N GLY A 300 -0.87 -10.02 11.14
CA GLY A 300 0.11 -10.96 10.61
C GLY A 300 0.15 -12.28 11.39
N LYS A 301 0.19 -12.21 12.72
CA LYS A 301 0.13 -13.40 13.60
C LYS A 301 -1.17 -14.19 13.42
N PHE A 302 -2.30 -13.48 13.36
CA PHE A 302 -3.61 -14.09 13.15
C PHE A 302 -3.70 -14.82 11.81
N ILE A 303 -3.26 -14.18 10.72
CA ILE A 303 -3.33 -14.73 9.36
C ILE A 303 -2.42 -15.95 9.23
N ILE A 304 -1.14 -15.85 9.61
CA ILE A 304 -0.19 -16.96 9.44
C ILE A 304 -0.63 -18.20 10.21
N ASN A 305 -1.08 -18.05 11.46
CA ASN A 305 -1.55 -19.17 12.28
C ASN A 305 -2.77 -19.87 11.67
N ASN A 306 -3.71 -19.11 11.11
CA ASN A 306 -4.91 -19.68 10.51
C ASN A 306 -4.69 -20.21 9.09
N GLU A 307 -3.80 -19.60 8.31
CA GLU A 307 -3.40 -20.08 6.98
C GLU A 307 -2.64 -21.40 7.09
N TYR A 308 -1.77 -21.56 8.09
CA TYR A 308 -1.12 -22.84 8.40
C TYR A 308 -2.16 -23.94 8.70
N LYS A 309 -3.23 -23.60 9.41
CA LYS A 309 -4.36 -24.49 9.70
C LYS A 309 -5.37 -24.59 8.54
N GLN A 310 -5.09 -23.95 7.40
CA GLN A 310 -5.97 -23.87 6.22
C GLN A 310 -7.38 -23.29 6.51
N LYS A 311 -7.53 -22.50 7.56
CA LYS A 311 -8.81 -21.90 7.99
C LYS A 311 -9.10 -20.57 7.28
N PHE A 312 -8.99 -20.56 5.96
CA PHE A 312 -9.14 -19.37 5.12
C PHE A 312 -10.49 -18.65 5.27
N GLN A 313 -11.57 -19.40 5.48
CA GLN A 313 -12.91 -18.83 5.72
C GLN A 313 -12.96 -18.06 7.04
N GLN A 314 -12.31 -18.57 8.09
CA GLN A 314 -12.28 -17.90 9.39
C GLN A 314 -11.54 -16.58 9.29
N ILE A 315 -10.41 -16.55 8.56
CA ILE A 315 -9.69 -15.30 8.27
C ILE A 315 -10.60 -14.32 7.54
N GLY A 316 -11.33 -14.79 6.52
CA GLY A 316 -12.24 -13.95 5.74
C GLY A 316 -13.31 -13.33 6.61
N ILE A 317 -14.07 -14.17 7.32
CA ILE A 317 -15.20 -13.74 8.16
C ILE A 317 -14.74 -12.77 9.24
N THR A 318 -13.65 -13.07 9.96
CA THR A 318 -13.16 -12.16 11.01
C THR A 318 -12.69 -10.83 10.43
N CYS A 319 -11.99 -10.83 9.30
CA CYS A 319 -11.57 -9.61 8.62
C CYS A 319 -12.77 -8.77 8.14
N PHE A 320 -13.83 -9.38 7.61
CA PHE A 320 -15.03 -8.63 7.22
C PHE A 320 -15.79 -8.05 8.43
N ILE A 321 -15.90 -8.82 9.53
CA ILE A 321 -16.51 -8.30 10.77
C ILE A 321 -15.70 -7.12 11.31
N LEU A 322 -14.37 -7.26 11.37
CA LEU A 322 -13.48 -6.18 11.80
C LEU A 322 -13.58 -4.97 10.88
N MET A 323 -13.64 -5.17 9.56
CA MET A 323 -13.84 -4.10 8.60
C MET A 323 -15.12 -3.31 8.91
N ILE A 324 -16.25 -4.00 9.11
CA ILE A 324 -17.53 -3.35 9.40
C ILE A 324 -17.42 -2.52 10.68
N ILE A 325 -16.88 -3.09 11.77
CA ILE A 325 -16.73 -2.41 13.06
C ILE A 325 -15.77 -1.20 12.97
N LEU A 326 -14.65 -1.34 12.29
CA LEU A 326 -13.63 -0.29 12.22
C LEU A 326 -14.07 0.87 11.33
N CYS A 327 -14.76 0.58 10.23
CA CYS A 327 -15.28 1.60 9.33
C CYS A 327 -16.42 2.43 9.96
N THR A 328 -17.21 1.86 10.88
CA THR A 328 -18.27 2.62 11.58
C THR A 328 -17.74 3.61 12.61
N ILE A 329 -16.53 3.39 13.13
CA ILE A 329 -15.85 4.31 14.07
C ILE A 329 -15.29 5.54 13.32
N SER A 330 -15.09 5.42 12.01
CA SER A 330 -14.39 6.43 11.21
C SER A 330 -15.23 7.68 10.95
N TYR A 331 -14.88 8.79 11.59
CA TYR A 331 -15.45 10.11 11.32
C TYR A 331 -14.35 11.17 11.16
N ASN A 332 -14.30 11.87 10.03
CA ASN A 332 -13.24 12.84 9.70
C ASN A 332 -11.82 12.28 9.88
N PRO A 333 -11.40 11.29 9.07
CA PRO A 333 -10.03 10.81 9.07
C PRO A 333 -9.06 11.91 8.62
N SER A 334 -7.92 12.00 9.28
CA SER A 334 -6.80 12.86 8.85
C SER A 334 -5.52 12.06 8.77
N ARG A 335 -4.94 11.97 7.57
CA ARG A 335 -3.63 11.35 7.36
C ARG A 335 -2.52 12.14 8.06
N LYS A 336 -2.57 13.47 8.01
CA LYS A 336 -1.55 14.35 8.60
C LYS A 336 -1.47 14.17 10.12
N LEU A 337 -2.62 14.03 10.78
CA LEU A 337 -2.69 13.77 12.22
C LEU A 337 -2.49 12.29 12.58
N CYS A 338 -2.75 11.39 11.62
CA CYS A 338 -2.90 9.96 11.84
C CYS A 338 -3.84 9.69 13.04
N ASN A 339 -5.00 10.36 13.06
CA ASN A 339 -5.98 10.28 14.14
C ASN A 339 -6.71 8.92 14.19
N LEU A 340 -7.49 8.68 15.24
CA LEU A 340 -8.23 7.43 15.43
C LEU A 340 -9.08 7.05 14.22
N SER A 341 -9.78 8.02 13.61
CA SER A 341 -10.61 7.78 12.42
C SER A 341 -9.80 7.35 11.21
N TYR A 342 -8.60 7.91 11.01
CA TYR A 342 -7.68 7.45 9.97
C TYR A 342 -7.16 6.05 10.28
N ILE A 343 -6.79 5.76 11.52
CA ILE A 343 -6.32 4.43 11.93
C ILE A 343 -7.44 3.39 11.74
N SER A 344 -8.67 3.68 12.15
CA SER A 344 -9.80 2.75 12.03
C SER A 344 -10.18 2.51 10.57
N SER A 345 -10.32 3.55 9.75
CA SER A 345 -10.66 3.37 8.33
C SER A 345 -9.57 2.64 7.53
N THR A 346 -8.30 3.00 7.73
CA THR A 346 -7.17 2.32 7.04
C THR A 346 -7.05 0.85 7.44
N THR A 347 -7.24 0.53 8.73
CA THR A 347 -7.24 -0.86 9.20
C THR A 347 -8.47 -1.63 8.73
N GLY A 348 -9.64 -0.98 8.69
CA GLY A 348 -10.86 -1.55 8.12
C GLY A 348 -10.68 -1.93 6.64
N LEU A 349 -10.14 -1.02 5.83
CA LEU A 349 -9.85 -1.26 4.41
C LEU A 349 -8.73 -2.28 4.19
N ALA A 350 -7.74 -2.35 5.09
CA ALA A 350 -6.76 -3.43 5.07
C ALA A 350 -7.42 -4.79 5.31
N CYS A 351 -8.26 -4.89 6.34
CA CYS A 351 -9.05 -6.09 6.65
C CYS A 351 -9.96 -6.49 5.48
N MET A 352 -10.60 -5.54 4.82
CA MET A 352 -11.39 -5.78 3.61
C MET A 352 -10.59 -6.52 2.54
N CYS A 353 -9.39 -6.03 2.19
CA CYS A 353 -8.54 -6.65 1.18
C CYS A 353 -8.03 -8.04 1.63
N LEU A 354 -7.57 -8.15 2.88
CA LEU A 354 -7.08 -9.41 3.46
C LEU A 354 -8.18 -10.48 3.48
N GLY A 355 -9.40 -10.09 3.86
CA GLY A 355 -10.58 -10.97 3.86
C GLY A 355 -11.02 -11.38 2.46
N CYS A 356 -10.97 -10.46 1.49
CA CYS A 356 -11.23 -10.79 0.08
C CYS A 356 -10.21 -11.83 -0.44
N PHE A 357 -8.90 -11.60 -0.23
CA PHE A 357 -7.88 -12.55 -0.68
C PHE A 357 -7.99 -13.90 0.02
N SER A 358 -8.35 -13.95 1.31
CA SER A 358 -8.52 -15.22 2.02
C SER A 358 -9.72 -16.02 1.49
N ILE A 359 -10.85 -15.37 1.20
CA ILE A 359 -12.01 -16.02 0.57
C ILE A 359 -11.66 -16.49 -0.84
N ILE A 360 -10.98 -15.67 -1.64
CA ILE A 360 -10.51 -16.07 -2.98
C ILE A 360 -9.63 -17.31 -2.88
N GLN A 361 -8.66 -17.33 -1.97
CA GLN A 361 -7.77 -18.48 -1.79
C GLN A 361 -8.55 -19.73 -1.39
N TRP A 362 -9.53 -19.62 -0.49
CA TRP A 362 -10.42 -20.73 -0.13
C TRP A 362 -11.19 -21.28 -1.34
N LEU A 363 -11.81 -20.41 -2.14
CA LEU A 363 -12.56 -20.80 -3.34
C LEU A 363 -11.67 -21.49 -4.38
N LEU A 364 -10.51 -20.90 -4.68
CA LEU A 364 -9.57 -21.43 -5.67
C LEU A 364 -8.99 -22.78 -5.23
N LEU A 365 -8.70 -22.97 -3.93
CA LEU A 365 -8.22 -24.24 -3.40
C LEU A 365 -9.24 -25.36 -3.56
N ARG A 366 -10.53 -25.08 -3.32
CA ARG A 366 -11.61 -26.07 -3.45
C ARG A 366 -11.71 -26.67 -4.86
N LYS A 367 -11.47 -25.87 -5.90
CA LYS A 367 -11.52 -26.33 -7.30
C LYS A 367 -10.17 -26.73 -7.89
N GLY A 368 -9.08 -26.57 -7.14
CA GLY A 368 -7.72 -26.83 -7.61
C GLY A 368 -7.15 -25.74 -8.54
N TYR A 369 -7.78 -24.57 -8.61
CA TYR A 369 -7.40 -23.48 -9.52
C TYR A 369 -6.28 -22.57 -8.98
N LEU A 370 -5.82 -22.78 -7.74
CA LEU A 370 -4.82 -21.91 -7.14
C LEU A 370 -3.46 -22.07 -7.85
N THR A 371 -3.05 -21.01 -8.56
CA THR A 371 -1.70 -20.87 -9.13
C THR A 371 -0.97 -19.68 -8.51
N GLU A 372 0.36 -19.72 -8.49
CA GLU A 372 1.17 -18.63 -7.93
C GLU A 372 1.18 -17.47 -8.92
N SER A 373 0.79 -16.27 -8.48
CA SER A 373 0.98 -15.07 -9.30
C SER A 373 2.42 -14.61 -9.25
N ILE A 374 3.18 -14.88 -10.31
CA ILE A 374 4.61 -14.57 -10.39
C ILE A 374 4.83 -13.06 -10.42
N LEU A 375 3.97 -12.31 -11.10
CA LEU A 375 4.00 -10.84 -11.12
C LEU A 375 3.86 -10.25 -9.72
N ILE A 376 2.75 -10.53 -9.02
CA ILE A 376 2.48 -9.95 -7.69
C ILE A 376 3.57 -10.40 -6.69
N LYS A 377 3.97 -11.66 -6.74
CA LYS A 377 5.03 -12.20 -5.89
C LYS A 377 6.35 -11.44 -6.10
N ASN A 378 6.76 -11.25 -7.35
CA ASN A 378 8.01 -10.56 -7.67
C ASN A 378 7.97 -9.09 -7.29
N VAL A 379 6.85 -8.40 -7.53
CA VAL A 379 6.61 -7.03 -7.08
C VAL A 379 6.75 -6.94 -5.56
N ASN A 380 6.12 -7.83 -4.79
CA ASN A 380 6.23 -7.85 -3.33
C ASN A 380 7.65 -8.19 -2.84
N GLN A 381 8.30 -9.20 -3.42
CA GLN A 381 9.66 -9.62 -3.00
C GLN A 381 10.74 -8.58 -3.30
N LYS A 382 10.47 -7.67 -4.25
CA LYS A 382 11.34 -6.56 -4.67
C LYS A 382 10.66 -5.21 -4.38
N SER A 383 9.90 -5.13 -3.28
CA SER A 383 9.02 -3.99 -3.05
C SER A 383 9.75 -2.65 -2.99
N LEU A 384 10.95 -2.63 -2.41
CA LEU A 384 11.73 -1.40 -2.32
C LEU A 384 12.37 -1.05 -3.67
N ASP A 385 12.91 -2.02 -4.42
CA ASP A 385 13.48 -1.77 -5.75
C ASP A 385 12.42 -1.21 -6.71
N THR A 386 11.23 -1.82 -6.71
CA THR A 386 10.11 -1.41 -7.58
C THR A 386 9.57 -0.04 -7.19
N PHE A 387 9.44 0.26 -5.89
CA PHE A 387 9.03 1.58 -5.43
C PHE A 387 10.04 2.67 -5.79
N LEU A 388 11.34 2.40 -5.68
CA LEU A 388 12.38 3.37 -6.05
C LEU A 388 12.42 3.63 -7.55
N LEU A 389 12.36 2.56 -8.37
CA LEU A 389 12.27 2.70 -9.82
C LEU A 389 11.06 3.55 -10.24
N ALA A 390 9.91 3.27 -9.64
CA ALA A 390 8.67 4.01 -9.87
C ALA A 390 8.85 5.51 -9.57
N ASN A 391 9.40 5.88 -8.42
CA ASN A 391 9.66 7.29 -8.07
C ASN A 391 10.66 7.97 -9.03
N VAL A 392 11.73 7.27 -9.44
CA VAL A 392 12.72 7.82 -10.39
C VAL A 392 12.07 8.07 -11.75
N LEU A 393 11.29 7.10 -12.26
CA LEU A 393 10.57 7.25 -13.52
C LEU A 393 9.52 8.37 -13.44
N THR A 394 8.83 8.55 -12.31
CA THR A 394 7.94 9.70 -12.09
C THR A 394 8.70 11.02 -12.19
N GLY A 395 9.87 11.12 -11.57
CA GLY A 395 10.74 12.29 -11.71
C GLY A 395 11.14 12.56 -13.15
N ILE A 396 11.54 11.53 -13.90
CA ILE A 396 11.90 11.64 -15.33
C ILE A 396 10.71 12.13 -16.16
N VAL A 397 9.51 11.61 -15.95
CA VAL A 397 8.31 12.07 -16.66
C VAL A 397 8.01 13.53 -16.33
N ASN A 398 8.05 13.91 -15.04
CA ASN A 398 7.76 15.27 -14.60
C ASN A 398 8.76 16.32 -15.07
N LEU A 399 10.02 15.94 -15.31
CA LEU A 399 11.04 16.84 -15.85
C LEU A 399 10.91 17.05 -17.36
N ASN A 400 10.39 16.05 -18.08
CA ASN A 400 10.34 16.06 -19.55
C ASN A 400 8.95 16.40 -20.12
N ILE A 401 7.88 16.27 -19.34
CA ILE A 401 6.50 16.38 -19.82
C ILE A 401 5.73 17.41 -18.99
N ASN A 402 4.98 18.28 -19.67
CA ASN A 402 4.00 19.14 -19.04
C ASN A 402 2.71 18.35 -18.74
N THR A 403 2.67 17.69 -17.58
CA THR A 403 1.62 16.71 -17.22
C THR A 403 0.23 17.32 -17.02
N ILE A 404 0.14 18.63 -16.75
CA ILE A 404 -1.16 19.32 -16.59
C ILE A 404 -1.83 19.51 -17.95
N ASP A 405 -1.03 19.94 -18.94
CA ASP A 405 -1.53 20.36 -20.24
C ASP A 405 -1.58 19.20 -21.26
N THR A 406 -1.21 17.97 -20.85
CA THR A 406 -1.30 16.76 -21.70
C THR A 406 -2.72 16.24 -21.84
N SER A 407 -3.13 15.92 -23.07
CA SER A 407 -4.41 15.28 -23.36
C SER A 407 -4.55 13.90 -22.69
N ASP A 408 -5.79 13.52 -22.34
CA ASP A 408 -6.10 12.25 -21.67
C ASP A 408 -5.53 11.02 -22.39
N PHE A 409 -5.58 10.97 -23.72
CA PHE A 409 -5.04 9.84 -24.49
C PHE A 409 -3.53 9.65 -24.27
N ILE A 410 -2.76 10.74 -24.38
CA ILE A 410 -1.31 10.75 -24.16
C ILE A 410 -1.00 10.40 -22.69
N SER A 411 -1.74 11.00 -21.75
CA SER A 411 -1.61 10.74 -20.32
C SER A 411 -1.79 9.25 -20.00
N LEU A 412 -2.86 8.62 -20.51
CA LEU A 412 -3.14 7.20 -20.32
C LEU A 412 -2.00 6.34 -20.90
N PHE A 413 -1.56 6.65 -22.12
CA PHE A 413 -0.49 5.92 -22.80
C PHE A 413 0.82 5.97 -22.00
N ILE A 414 1.19 7.14 -21.48
CA ILE A 414 2.37 7.32 -20.62
C ILE A 414 2.25 6.47 -19.36
N ILE A 415 1.09 6.49 -18.67
CA ILE A 415 0.87 5.71 -17.44
C ILE A 415 0.97 4.20 -17.72
N ILE A 416 0.44 3.73 -18.85
CA ILE A 416 0.52 2.31 -19.25
C ILE A 416 1.97 1.90 -19.52
N ILE A 417 2.73 2.68 -20.30
CA ILE A 417 4.15 2.41 -20.57
C ILE A 417 4.96 2.42 -19.29
N TYR A 418 4.76 3.43 -18.45
CA TYR A 418 5.42 3.55 -17.17
C TYR A 418 5.19 2.30 -16.31
N MET A 419 3.94 1.88 -16.16
CA MET A 419 3.62 0.69 -15.36
C MET A 419 4.20 -0.58 -15.98
N PHE A 420 4.19 -0.70 -17.31
CA PHE A 420 4.81 -1.82 -18.01
C PHE A 420 6.31 -1.92 -17.74
N ILE A 421 7.05 -0.80 -17.76
CA ILE A 421 8.48 -0.76 -17.43
C ILE A 421 8.71 -1.19 -15.98
N VAL A 422 7.94 -0.64 -15.03
CA VAL A 422 8.04 -0.97 -13.60
C VAL A 422 7.78 -2.46 -13.36
N THR A 423 6.73 -3.02 -13.97
CA THR A 423 6.37 -4.42 -13.80
C THR A 423 7.32 -5.38 -14.51
N ILE A 424 7.82 -5.05 -15.71
CA ILE A 424 8.86 -5.82 -16.40
C ILE A 424 10.10 -5.95 -15.53
N TYR A 425 10.60 -4.82 -15.00
CA TYR A 425 11.78 -4.82 -14.14
C TYR A 425 11.55 -5.70 -12.92
N SER A 426 10.39 -5.56 -12.27
CA SER A 426 10.04 -6.39 -11.12
C SER A 426 10.04 -7.88 -11.48
N TYR A 427 9.58 -8.24 -12.68
CA TYR A 427 9.37 -9.62 -13.08
C TYR A 427 10.67 -10.31 -13.46
N PHE A 428 11.51 -9.67 -14.28
CA PHE A 428 12.68 -10.29 -14.89
C PHE A 428 14.01 -9.96 -14.21
N SER A 429 14.16 -8.76 -13.63
CA SER A 429 15.45 -8.30 -13.12
C SER A 429 15.74 -8.80 -11.70
N PRO A 430 16.99 -9.14 -11.34
CA PRO A 430 17.33 -9.47 -9.96
C PRO A 430 17.16 -8.26 -9.04
N SER A 431 17.00 -8.51 -7.74
CA SER A 431 16.85 -7.43 -6.75
C SER A 431 18.20 -6.75 -6.50
N LEU A 432 18.30 -5.47 -6.86
CA LEU A 432 19.51 -4.67 -6.70
C LEU A 432 19.82 -4.42 -5.21
N ILE A 433 18.80 -4.12 -4.40
CA ILE A 433 18.98 -3.92 -2.97
C ILE A 433 19.41 -5.19 -2.25
N LYS A 434 18.87 -6.36 -2.60
CA LYS A 434 19.34 -7.62 -2.00
C LYS A 434 20.79 -7.91 -2.34
N LEU A 435 21.24 -7.55 -3.55
CA LEU A 435 22.65 -7.65 -3.94
C LEU A 435 23.53 -6.71 -3.10
N ILE A 436 23.11 -5.45 -2.92
CA ILE A 436 23.83 -4.47 -2.07
C ILE A 436 23.91 -4.97 -0.62
N MET A 437 22.79 -5.41 -0.04
CA MET A 437 22.74 -5.90 1.34
C MET A 437 23.60 -7.14 1.56
N LYS A 438 23.71 -8.02 0.56
CA LYS A 438 24.56 -9.21 0.64
C LYS A 438 26.04 -8.85 0.76
N ASN A 439 26.46 -7.71 0.20
CA ASN A 439 27.85 -7.24 0.27
C ASN A 439 28.15 -6.45 1.56
N LEU A 440 27.11 -6.00 2.29
CA LEU A 440 27.26 -5.26 3.56
C LEU A 440 27.25 -6.16 4.80
N LYS A 441 26.85 -7.43 4.66
CA LYS A 441 26.89 -8.45 5.70
C LYS A 441 28.14 -9.30 5.52
#